data_AF-A0A7S0VPD5-F1
#
_entry.id   AF-A0A7S0VPD5-F1
#
_cell.length_a   1.000
_cell.length_b   1.000
_cell.length_c   1.000
_cell.angle_alpha   90.00
_cell.angle_beta   90.00
_cell.angle_gamma   90.00
#
_symmetry.space_group_name_H-M   'P 1'
#
loop_
_entity.id
_entity.type
_entity.pdbx_description
1 polymer ?
#
loop_
_entity_poly.entity_id
_entity_poly.type
_entity_poly.pdbx_seq_one_letter_code
_entity_poly.pdbx_strand_id
1 'polypeptide(L)'
;TLFVDNTRVREYNEFCKQIRDLEYKNSTTKVTWSASARIGPFKERDFVTRVHYRTLADQTLLVVNRAEDHPAAPRTDRYLRMEIVLGGNVMRAVPGDPQKTSFTMLTHVNPGGVAGTRMGTMIMNSAAANGPISFVQGLRDCLKRDNAGIPPPTWPEPEEEQTDHAQEIE
;
A
#
# COMPACT_ATOMS: atom_id res chain seq x y z
N THR A 1 8.79 12.49 -1.84
CA THR A 1 9.56 11.23 -1.86
C THR A 1 8.59 10.08 -2.08
N LEU A 2 8.97 9.03 -2.82
CA LEU A 2 8.07 7.95 -3.27
C LEU A 2 7.18 7.35 -2.17
N PHE A 3 7.67 7.26 -0.93
CA PHE A 3 6.91 6.67 0.18
C PHE A 3 5.93 7.62 0.88
N VAL A 4 6.14 8.93 0.78
CA VAL A 4 5.31 9.94 1.46
C VAL A 4 4.16 10.38 0.55
N ASP A 5 4.46 10.48 -0.74
CA ASP A 5 3.54 10.90 -1.78
C ASP A 5 2.83 9.70 -2.41
N ASN A 6 1.52 9.60 -2.16
CA ASN A 6 0.71 8.48 -2.63
C ASN A 6 0.34 8.56 -4.12
N THR A 7 0.57 9.70 -4.79
CA THR A 7 0.26 9.87 -6.23
C THR A 7 1.06 8.92 -7.12
N ARG A 8 2.24 8.50 -6.67
CA ARG A 8 3.18 7.64 -7.40
C ARG A 8 3.11 6.16 -7.02
N VAL A 9 2.27 5.79 -6.04
CA VAL A 9 2.19 4.42 -5.52
C VAL A 9 1.87 3.40 -6.62
N ARG A 10 1.05 3.79 -7.60
CA ARG A 10 0.69 2.95 -8.76
C ARG A 10 1.89 2.53 -9.61
N GLU A 11 2.99 3.28 -9.58
CA GLU A 11 4.17 2.99 -10.40
C GLU A 11 5.00 1.81 -9.86
N TYR A 12 4.90 1.52 -8.56
CA TYR A 12 5.75 0.52 -7.90
C TYR A 12 4.98 -0.49 -7.03
N ASN A 13 3.70 -0.27 -6.76
CA ASN A 13 2.87 -1.19 -5.99
C ASN A 13 1.74 -1.75 -6.85
N GLU A 14 2.00 -2.88 -7.52
CA GLU A 14 1.03 -3.54 -8.41
C GLU A 14 -0.28 -3.94 -7.72
N PHE A 15 -0.23 -4.18 -6.41
CA PHE A 15 -1.37 -4.57 -5.59
C PHE A 15 -2.21 -3.40 -5.11
N CYS A 16 -1.79 -2.15 -5.36
CA CYS A 16 -2.51 -0.95 -4.97
C CYS A 16 -3.08 -0.24 -6.21
N LYS A 17 -4.37 -0.44 -6.48
CA LYS A 17 -5.05 0.21 -7.62
C LYS A 17 -5.63 1.54 -7.23
N GLN A 18 -6.16 1.65 -6.03
CA GLN A 18 -6.70 2.89 -5.51
C GLN A 18 -6.04 3.18 -4.17
N ILE A 19 -5.75 4.46 -3.93
CA ILE A 19 -5.25 4.94 -2.66
C ILE A 19 -5.79 6.35 -2.42
N ARG A 20 -6.22 6.61 -1.20
CA ARG A 20 -6.73 7.91 -0.77
C ARG A 20 -6.19 8.21 0.63
N ASP A 21 -5.69 9.43 0.82
CA ASP A 21 -5.35 9.94 2.14
C ASP A 21 -6.65 10.38 2.81
N LEU A 22 -7.05 9.70 3.89
CA LEU A 22 -8.30 9.98 4.60
C LEU A 22 -8.14 11.11 5.62
N GLU A 23 -7.00 11.12 6.34
CA GLU A 23 -6.75 12.03 7.45
C GLU A 23 -5.24 12.22 7.63
N TYR A 24 -4.80 13.46 7.81
CA TYR A 24 -3.46 13.78 8.27
C TYR A 24 -3.50 14.04 9.78
N LYS A 25 -2.94 13.13 10.58
CA LYS A 25 -2.89 13.26 12.05
C LYS A 25 -1.82 14.25 12.51
N ASN A 26 -0.73 14.35 11.75
CA ASN A 26 0.32 15.36 11.87
C ASN A 26 1.20 15.31 10.61
N SER A 27 2.30 16.07 10.59
CA SER A 27 3.22 16.15 9.45
C SER A 27 3.92 14.82 9.10
N THR A 28 3.93 13.85 10.01
CA THR A 28 4.60 12.55 9.82
C THR A 28 3.66 11.35 9.95
N THR A 29 2.35 11.58 10.09
CA THR A 29 1.38 10.51 10.34
C THR A 29 0.10 10.78 9.59
N LYS A 30 -0.33 9.80 8.79
CA LYS A 30 -1.61 9.87 8.06
C LYS A 30 -2.35 8.54 8.12
N VAL A 31 -3.66 8.59 7.88
CA VAL A 31 -4.51 7.41 7.67
C VAL A 31 -4.86 7.36 6.20
N THR A 32 -4.70 6.18 5.61
CA THR A 32 -4.90 5.94 4.19
C THR A 32 -5.91 4.82 4.00
N TRP A 33 -6.75 4.95 2.99
CA TRP A 33 -7.51 3.83 2.44
C TRP A 33 -6.86 3.40 1.15
N SER A 34 -6.73 2.09 0.94
CA SER A 34 -6.25 1.54 -0.33
C SER A 34 -7.02 0.29 -0.71
N ALA A 35 -7.14 0.05 -2.02
CA ALA A 35 -7.81 -1.13 -2.55
C ALA A 35 -6.99 -1.82 -3.64
N SER A 36 -7.07 -3.15 -3.64
CA SER A 36 -6.43 -4.01 -4.63
C SER A 36 -7.29 -4.19 -5.87
N ALA A 37 -6.67 -4.60 -6.97
CA ALA A 37 -7.41 -5.13 -8.10
C ALA A 37 -8.22 -6.37 -7.69
N ARG A 38 -9.31 -6.61 -8.41
CA ARG A 38 -9.99 -7.90 -8.42
C ARG A 38 -9.05 -8.98 -8.99
N ILE A 39 -8.88 -10.07 -8.24
CA ILE A 39 -8.14 -11.25 -8.70
C ILE A 39 -9.17 -12.32 -9.01
N GLY A 40 -9.47 -12.54 -10.29
CA GLY A 40 -10.42 -13.58 -10.73
C GLY A 40 -11.80 -13.48 -10.06
N PRO A 41 -12.38 -14.61 -9.58
CA PRO A 41 -13.70 -14.61 -8.95
C PRO A 41 -13.71 -14.06 -7.52
N PHE A 42 -12.55 -13.71 -6.94
CA PHE A 42 -12.47 -13.26 -5.55
C PHE A 42 -12.88 -11.80 -5.40
N LYS A 43 -13.55 -11.48 -4.28
CA LYS A 43 -13.83 -10.10 -3.89
C LYS A 43 -12.53 -9.28 -3.85
N GLU A 44 -12.65 -8.01 -4.21
CA GLU A 44 -11.59 -7.03 -4.03
C GLU A 44 -11.27 -6.87 -2.55
N ARG A 45 -10.04 -6.45 -2.25
CA ARG A 45 -9.60 -6.25 -0.88
C ARG A 45 -9.30 -4.79 -0.67
N ASP A 46 -9.67 -4.28 0.50
CA ASP A 46 -9.30 -2.96 0.93
C ASP A 46 -8.55 -3.01 2.26
N PHE A 47 -7.82 -1.93 2.53
CA PHE A 47 -7.10 -1.68 3.76
C PHE A 47 -7.40 -0.27 4.24
N VAL A 48 -7.50 -0.09 5.55
CA VAL A 48 -7.40 1.23 6.18
C VAL A 48 -6.18 1.18 7.09
N THR A 49 -5.21 2.05 6.82
CA THR A 49 -3.88 1.93 7.40
C THR A 49 -3.39 3.27 7.93
N ARG A 50 -2.99 3.31 9.19
CA ARG A 50 -2.15 4.38 9.73
C ARG A 50 -0.73 4.19 9.26
N VAL A 51 -0.16 5.20 8.63
CA VAL A 51 1.23 5.24 8.19
C VAL A 51 1.96 6.33 8.97
N HIS A 52 3.12 5.99 9.52
CA HIS A 52 4.00 6.91 10.23
C HIS A 52 5.40 6.90 9.61
N TYR A 53 5.97 8.08 9.47
CA TYR A 53 7.28 8.32 8.88
C TYR A 53 8.24 8.85 9.94
N ARG A 54 9.47 8.33 9.97
CA ARG A 54 10.50 8.84 10.88
C ARG A 54 11.88 8.71 10.29
N THR A 55 12.67 9.78 10.38
CA THR A 55 14.12 9.71 10.20
C THR A 55 14.76 9.54 11.57
N LEU A 56 15.58 8.51 11.74
CA LEU A 56 16.35 8.28 12.96
C LEU A 56 17.63 9.13 12.99
N ALA A 57 18.31 9.16 14.14
CA ALA A 57 19.53 9.96 14.34
C ALA A 57 20.65 9.56 13.35
N ASP A 58 20.72 8.28 12.98
CA ASP A 58 21.67 7.71 12.02
C ASP A 58 21.24 7.89 10.55
N GLN A 59 20.24 8.74 10.28
CA GLN A 59 19.62 8.96 8.97
C GLN A 59 18.85 7.77 8.40
N THR A 60 18.61 6.71 9.19
CA THR A 60 17.71 5.63 8.77
C THR A 60 16.29 6.18 8.59
N LEU A 61 15.71 5.94 7.41
CA LEU A 61 14.31 6.25 7.13
C LEU A 61 13.42 5.06 7.49
N LEU A 62 12.42 5.31 8.32
CA LEU A 62 11.40 4.35 8.72
C LEU A 62 10.05 4.75 8.15
N VAL A 63 9.35 3.76 7.59
CA VAL A 63 7.92 3.84 7.30
C VAL A 63 7.26 2.67 8.02
N VAL A 64 6.52 2.96 9.08
CA VAL A 64 5.79 1.93 9.83
C VAL A 64 4.31 2.13 9.64
N ASN A 65 3.58 1.03 9.56
CA ASN A 65 2.16 1.10 9.33
C ASN A 65 1.41 -0.06 10.00
N ARG A 66 0.13 0.19 10.29
CA ARG A 66 -0.78 -0.79 10.88
C ARG A 66 -2.22 -0.47 10.53
N ALA A 67 -3.09 -1.46 10.64
CA ALA A 67 -4.52 -1.31 10.46
C ALA A 67 -5.08 -0.30 11.48
N GLU A 68 -6.03 0.51 11.03
CA GLU A 68 -6.83 1.41 11.83
C GLU A 68 -8.23 1.48 11.23
N ASP A 69 -9.27 1.64 12.05
CA ASP A 69 -10.60 1.94 11.54
C ASP A 69 -10.76 3.46 11.35
N HIS A 70 -11.50 3.88 10.33
CA HIS A 70 -11.76 5.29 10.06
C HIS A 70 -13.20 5.51 9.59
N PRO A 71 -13.95 6.50 10.13
CA PRO A 71 -15.35 6.73 9.77
C PRO A 71 -15.59 6.99 8.27
N ALA A 72 -14.63 7.60 7.57
CA ALA A 72 -14.72 7.85 6.13
C ALA A 72 -14.47 6.61 5.24
N ALA A 73 -14.14 5.46 5.84
CA ALA A 73 -13.93 4.19 5.14
C ALA A 73 -14.45 3.01 5.98
N PRO A 74 -15.76 2.98 6.29
CA PRO A 74 -16.35 1.91 7.09
C PRO A 74 -16.22 0.57 6.36
N ARG A 75 -16.33 -0.53 7.11
CA ARG A 75 -16.41 -1.86 6.50
C ARG A 75 -17.73 -1.97 5.76
N THR A 76 -17.68 -2.50 4.53
CA THR A 76 -18.84 -2.74 3.68
C THR A 76 -18.72 -4.11 3.03
N ASP A 77 -19.81 -4.63 2.47
CA ASP A 77 -19.79 -5.94 1.78
C ASP A 77 -19.09 -5.91 0.42
N ARG A 78 -18.75 -4.70 -0.06
CA ARG A 78 -18.08 -4.47 -1.34
C ARG A 78 -16.65 -5.02 -1.33
N TYR A 79 -15.91 -4.73 -0.27
CA TYR A 79 -14.51 -5.14 -0.12
C TYR A 79 -14.36 -6.16 0.99
N LEU A 80 -13.45 -7.11 0.79
CA LEU A 80 -12.94 -7.92 1.89
C LEU A 80 -11.84 -7.13 2.60
N ARG A 81 -12.17 -6.52 3.74
CA ARG A 81 -11.21 -5.78 4.56
C ARG A 81 -10.09 -6.68 5.07
N MET A 82 -8.88 -6.40 4.60
CA MET A 82 -7.65 -6.98 5.14
C MET A 82 -7.03 -6.03 6.15
N GLU A 83 -6.23 -6.57 7.06
CA GLU A 83 -5.59 -5.80 8.12
C GLU A 83 -4.07 -5.99 8.05
N ILE A 84 -3.34 -4.89 7.95
CA ILE A 84 -1.90 -4.92 8.20
C ILE A 84 -1.70 -4.92 9.71
N VAL A 85 -1.38 -6.06 10.30
CA VAL A 85 -1.08 -6.17 11.73
C VAL A 85 0.15 -5.32 12.07
N LEU A 86 1.18 -5.45 11.24
CA LEU A 86 2.39 -4.64 11.30
C LEU A 86 3.07 -4.60 9.93
N GLY A 87 3.31 -3.39 9.44
CA GLY A 87 4.14 -3.12 8.27
C GLY A 87 5.32 -2.24 8.64
N GLY A 88 6.47 -2.49 8.04
CA GLY A 88 7.70 -1.74 8.28
C GLY A 88 8.61 -1.74 7.07
N ASN A 89 9.02 -0.55 6.62
CA ASN A 89 10.13 -0.36 5.69
C ASN A 89 11.25 0.35 6.43
N VAL A 90 12.43 -0.26 6.47
CA VAL A 90 13.66 0.29 7.05
C VAL A 90 14.65 0.52 5.93
N MET A 91 15.01 1.77 5.72
CA MET A 91 15.89 2.20 4.62
C MET A 91 17.11 2.90 5.20
N ARG A 92 18.29 2.37 4.92
CA ARG A 92 19.57 2.90 5.41
C ARG A 92 20.62 2.86 4.31
N ALA A 93 21.56 3.81 4.33
CA ALA A 93 22.71 3.75 3.45
C ALA A 93 23.51 2.46 3.70
N VAL A 94 24.10 1.89 2.64
CA VAL A 94 25.02 0.77 2.78
C VAL A 94 26.35 1.31 3.35
N PRO A 95 26.91 0.72 4.42
CA PRO A 95 28.21 1.14 4.94
C PRO A 95 29.29 1.11 3.85
N GLY A 96 29.97 2.23 3.64
CA GLY A 96 31.01 2.38 2.62
C GLY A 96 30.50 2.70 1.21
N ASP A 97 29.19 2.75 0.97
CA ASP A 97 28.62 3.11 -0.33
C ASP A 97 27.31 3.91 -0.16
N PRO A 98 27.38 5.25 -0.06
CA PRO A 98 26.20 6.10 0.15
C PRO A 98 25.26 6.17 -1.06
N GLN A 99 25.68 5.65 -2.23
CA GLN A 99 24.84 5.56 -3.42
C GLN A 99 23.95 4.31 -3.40
N LYS A 100 24.11 3.44 -2.39
CA LYS A 100 23.30 2.24 -2.19
C LYS A 100 22.48 2.33 -0.92
N THR A 101 21.27 1.76 -0.99
CA THR A 101 20.35 1.65 0.14
C THR A 101 20.12 0.18 0.47
N SER A 102 20.32 -0.18 1.73
CA SER A 102 19.78 -1.42 2.30
C SER A 102 18.30 -1.19 2.62
N PHE A 103 17.45 -2.01 2.00
CA PHE A 103 16.00 -1.94 2.15
C PHE A 103 15.50 -3.21 2.85
N THR A 104 14.97 -3.06 4.06
CA THR A 104 14.34 -4.16 4.80
C THR A 104 12.84 -3.93 4.86
N MET A 105 12.07 -4.93 4.42
CA MET A 105 10.60 -4.91 4.44
C MET A 105 10.09 -5.97 5.40
N LEU A 106 9.12 -5.60 6.23
CA LEU A 106 8.32 -6.48 7.05
C LEU A 106 6.85 -6.20 6.76
N THR A 107 6.09 -7.24 6.43
CA THR A 107 4.65 -7.12 6.19
C THR A 107 3.94 -8.30 6.81
N HIS A 108 3.24 -8.06 7.92
CA HIS A 108 2.38 -9.02 8.58
C HIS A 108 0.93 -8.65 8.35
N VAL A 109 0.20 -9.50 7.62
CA VAL A 109 -1.17 -9.24 7.16
C VAL A 109 -2.10 -10.32 7.68
N ASN A 110 -3.24 -9.89 8.23
CA ASN A 110 -4.41 -10.73 8.40
C ASN A 110 -5.28 -10.59 7.14
N PRO A 111 -5.41 -11.64 6.32
CA PRO A 111 -6.17 -11.61 5.07
C PRO A 111 -7.70 -11.70 5.28
N GLY A 112 -8.16 -11.72 6.53
CA GLY A 112 -9.57 -11.89 6.88
C GLY A 112 -10.09 -13.31 6.62
N GLY A 113 -11.41 -13.43 6.44
CA GLY A 113 -12.14 -14.71 6.41
C GLY A 113 -11.84 -15.67 5.24
N VAL A 114 -10.89 -15.36 4.35
CA VAL A 114 -10.57 -16.19 3.16
C VAL A 114 -9.36 -17.11 3.33
N ALA A 115 -8.55 -16.92 4.38
CA ALA A 115 -7.36 -17.73 4.64
C ALA A 115 -7.65 -19.23 4.90
N GLY A 116 -8.89 -19.57 5.27
CA GLY A 116 -9.28 -20.95 5.54
C GLY A 116 -9.51 -21.81 4.29
N THR A 117 -9.52 -21.22 3.09
CA THR A 117 -9.72 -21.97 1.84
C THR A 117 -8.38 -22.31 1.19
N ARG A 118 -8.22 -23.52 0.64
CA ARG A 118 -7.00 -23.95 -0.04
C ARG A 118 -6.54 -22.97 -1.12
N MET A 119 -7.49 -22.47 -1.92
CA MET A 119 -7.22 -21.50 -2.98
C MET A 119 -6.82 -20.13 -2.41
N GLY A 120 -7.49 -19.66 -1.34
CA GLY A 120 -7.12 -18.43 -0.63
C GLY A 120 -5.70 -18.51 -0.05
N THR A 121 -5.33 -19.63 0.58
CA THR A 121 -3.98 -19.87 1.09
C THR A 121 -2.94 -19.83 -0.01
N MET A 122 -3.20 -20.47 -1.17
CA MET A 122 -2.26 -20.43 -2.30
C MET A 122 -2.01 -19.00 -2.81
N ILE A 123 -3.08 -18.21 -2.96
CA ILE A 123 -2.97 -16.81 -3.40
C ILE A 123 -2.15 -15.99 -2.40
N MET A 124 -2.44 -16.13 -1.10
CA MET A 124 -1.72 -15.39 -0.05
C MET A 124 -0.24 -15.79 0.02
N ASN A 125 0.06 -17.09 -0.10
CA ASN A 125 1.44 -17.57 -0.10
C ASN A 125 2.21 -17.06 -1.33
N SER A 126 1.57 -17.04 -2.50
CA SER A 126 2.18 -16.49 -3.71
C SER A 126 2.43 -14.98 -3.58
N ALA A 127 1.46 -14.22 -3.07
CA ALA A 127 1.61 -12.79 -2.82
C ALA A 127 2.72 -12.50 -1.80
N ALA A 128 2.84 -13.30 -0.74
CA ALA A 128 3.91 -13.16 0.26
C ALA A 128 5.30 -13.47 -0.31
N ALA A 129 5.42 -14.47 -1.20
CA ALA A 129 6.70 -14.85 -1.79
C ALA A 129 7.19 -13.85 -2.85
N ASN A 130 6.28 -13.33 -3.68
CA ASN A 130 6.64 -12.53 -4.86
C ASN A 130 6.46 -11.03 -4.64
N GLY A 131 5.48 -10.61 -3.84
CA GLY A 131 5.09 -9.22 -3.70
C GLY A 131 6.22 -8.28 -3.23
N PRO A 132 7.00 -8.64 -2.19
CA PRO A 132 8.15 -7.82 -1.78
C PRO A 132 9.20 -7.63 -2.88
N ILE A 133 9.42 -8.66 -3.72
CA ILE A 133 10.37 -8.61 -4.83
C ILE A 133 9.86 -7.63 -5.91
N SER A 134 8.61 -7.81 -6.37
CA SER A 134 7.98 -6.92 -7.34
C SER A 134 8.00 -5.46 -6.88
N PHE A 135 7.68 -5.22 -5.60
CA PHE A 135 7.65 -3.88 -5.02
C PHE A 135 9.02 -3.20 -5.08
N VAL A 136 10.09 -3.89 -4.67
CA VAL A 136 11.45 -3.34 -4.69
C VAL A 136 11.93 -3.13 -6.13
N GLN A 137 11.57 -4.01 -7.06
CA GLN A 137 11.87 -3.84 -8.48
C GLN A 137 11.16 -2.61 -9.06
N GLY A 138 9.87 -2.44 -8.78
CA GLY A 138 9.11 -1.27 -9.19
C GLY A 138 9.69 0.04 -8.67
N LEU A 139 10.13 0.07 -7.40
CA LEU A 139 10.82 1.24 -6.83
C LEU A 139 12.13 1.54 -7.56
N ARG A 140 12.95 0.52 -7.85
CA ARG A 140 14.19 0.69 -8.61
C ARG A 140 13.92 1.28 -9.99
N ASP A 141 12.86 0.84 -10.65
CA ASP A 141 12.52 1.34 -11.98
C ASP A 141 11.97 2.76 -11.95
N CYS A 142 11.23 3.15 -10.91
CA CYS A 142 10.85 4.55 -10.67
C CYS A 142 12.10 5.43 -10.47
N LEU A 143 13.04 4.98 -9.65
CA LEU A 143 14.28 5.73 -9.39
C LEU A 143 15.16 5.87 -10.64
N LYS A 144 15.25 4.82 -11.47
CA LYS A 144 15.96 4.90 -12.76
C LYS A 144 15.33 5.94 -13.69
N ARG A 145 13.98 6.00 -13.75
CA ARG A 145 13.25 6.99 -14.55
C ARG A 145 13.49 8.41 -14.04
N ASP A 146 13.38 8.61 -12.73
CA ASP A 146 13.65 9.90 -12.08
C ASP A 146 15.08 10.38 -12.38
N ASN A 147 16.08 9.49 -12.25
CA ASN A 147 17.49 9.80 -12.54
C ASN A 147 17.75 10.10 -14.03
N ALA A 148 16.92 9.58 -14.93
CA ALA A 148 16.97 9.86 -16.36
C ALA A 148 16.16 11.11 -16.75
N GLY A 149 15.48 11.77 -15.81
CA GLY A 149 14.61 12.91 -16.08
C GLY A 149 13.33 12.56 -16.84
N ILE A 150 12.93 11.28 -16.82
CA ILE A 150 11.73 10.80 -17.52
C ILE A 150 10.51 11.00 -16.59
N PRO A 151 9.45 11.70 -17.03
CA PRO A 151 8.27 11.93 -16.21
C PRO A 151 7.53 10.61 -15.90
N PRO A 152 6.76 10.54 -14.80
CA PRO A 152 5.97 9.37 -14.47
C PRO A 152 4.89 9.12 -15.54
N PRO A 153 4.45 7.86 -15.73
CA PRO A 153 3.34 7.55 -16.63
C PRO A 153 2.06 8.25 -16.19
N THR A 154 1.27 8.72 -17.15
CA THR A 154 -0.10 9.16 -16.88
C THR A 154 -1.00 7.94 -16.84
N TRP A 155 -1.82 7.85 -15.80
CA TRP A 155 -2.86 6.83 -15.67
C TRP A 155 -4.21 7.49 -15.92
N PRO A 156 -5.16 6.82 -16.59
CA PRO A 156 -6.52 7.32 -16.61
C PRO A 156 -7.01 7.52 -15.16
N GLU A 157 -7.72 8.63 -14.94
CA GLU A 157 -8.40 8.86 -13.67
C GLU A 157 -9.27 7.62 -13.39
N PRO A 158 -9.25 7.07 -12.16
CA PRO A 158 -10.22 6.05 -11.81
C PRO A 158 -11.62 6.65 -12.04
N GLU A 159 -12.48 5.95 -12.78
CA GLU A 159 -13.87 6.37 -12.95
C GLU A 159 -14.46 6.68 -11.57
N GLU A 160 -14.95 7.92 -11.38
CA GLU A 160 -15.72 8.27 -10.19
C GLU A 160 -16.95 7.36 -10.16
N GLU A 161 -16.91 6.32 -9.34
CA GLU A 161 -18.09 5.51 -9.12
C GLU A 161 -19.10 6.35 -8.35
N GLN A 162 -20.24 6.59 -9.00
CA GLN A 162 -21.45 7.10 -8.39
C GLN A 162 -21.73 6.30 -7.12
N THR A 163 -21.65 6.97 -5.98
CA THR A 163 -22.22 6.48 -4.73
C THR A 163 -23.72 6.36 -4.95
N ASP A 164 -24.18 5.13 -5.15
CA ASP A 164 -25.60 4.78 -5.12
C ASP A 164 -26.09 5.06 -3.69
N HIS A 165 -26.50 6.30 -3.45
CA HIS A 165 -27.17 6.68 -2.23
C HIS A 165 -28.47 5.89 -2.19
N ALA A 166 -28.57 5.06 -1.16
CA ALA A 166 -29.75 4.28 -0.80
C ALA A 166 -31.04 5.02 -1.14
N GLN A 167 -31.84 4.44 -2.04
CA GLN A 167 -33.27 4.69 -2.01
C GLN A 167 -33.81 3.97 -0.77
N GLU A 168 -34.07 4.75 0.28
CA GLU A 168 -35.03 4.40 1.31
C GLU A 168 -36.34 4.00 0.61
N ILE A 169 -36.82 2.79 0.90
CA ILE A 169 -38.20 2.39 0.60
C ILE A 169 -38.89 2.26 1.96
N GLU A 170 -39.87 3.14 2.15
CA GLU A 170 -40.88 3.15 3.22
C GLU A 170 -41.63 1.81 3.35
#